data_AF-A0A4U7EBV8-F1
#
_entry.id   AF-A0A4U7EBV8-F1
#
_cell.length_a   1.000
_cell.length_b   1.000
_cell.length_c   1.000
_cell.angle_alpha   90.00
_cell.angle_beta   90.00
_cell.angle_gamma   90.00
#
_symmetry.space_group_name_H-M   'P 1'
#
loop_
_entity.id
_entity.type
_entity.pdbx_description
1 polymer ?
#
loop_
_entity_poly.entity_id
_entity_poly.type
_entity_poly.pdbx_seq_one_letter_code
_entity_poly.pdbx_strand_id
1 'polypeptide(L)'
;MFRSAQNEDLLRGRSIEAIAAASVYGACRYNGRSRLVYDVSEMARVAESRVTNAYKTLNEELGLPAEPVSPSMFVPRLASDLSVRTKSDSGPERSLSRPRSGA
;
A
#
# COMPACT_ATOMS: atom_id res chain seq x y z
N MET A 1 -12.08 -3.55 -11.32
CA MET A 1 -12.32 -2.19 -10.79
C MET A 1 -12.09 -1.11 -11.85
N PHE A 2 -10.87 -0.82 -12.34
CA PHE A 2 -10.68 0.21 -13.38
C PHE A 2 -11.51 -0.04 -14.66
N ARG A 3 -11.49 -1.28 -15.17
CA ARG A 3 -12.33 -1.68 -16.31
C ARG A 3 -13.82 -1.54 -16.02
N SER A 4 -14.25 -1.85 -14.79
CA SER A 4 -15.63 -1.64 -14.35
C SER A 4 -15.99 -0.15 -14.42
N ALA A 5 -15.12 0.73 -13.91
CA ALA A 5 -15.30 2.18 -14.00
C ALA A 5 -15.37 2.69 -15.44
N GLN A 6 -14.58 2.10 -16.35
CA GLN A 6 -14.64 2.41 -17.77
C GLN A 6 -15.96 1.99 -18.41
N ASN A 7 -16.44 0.79 -18.08
CA ASN A 7 -17.70 0.27 -18.62
C ASN A 7 -18.92 1.07 -18.15
N GLU A 8 -18.87 1.58 -16.92
CA GLU A 8 -19.90 2.45 -16.32
C GLU A 8 -19.70 3.94 -16.69
N ASP A 9 -18.86 4.25 -17.68
CA ASP A 9 -18.57 5.62 -18.17
C ASP A 9 -18.03 6.61 -17.11
N LEU A 10 -17.52 6.09 -15.99
CA LEU A 10 -17.05 6.89 -14.86
C LEU A 10 -15.72 7.63 -15.13
N LEU A 11 -15.11 7.47 -16.30
CA LEU A 11 -13.86 8.14 -16.65
C LEU A 11 -14.09 9.57 -17.16
N ARG A 12 -15.27 9.88 -17.71
CA ARG A 12 -15.50 11.15 -18.40
C ARG A 12 -15.42 12.34 -17.45
N GLY A 13 -14.67 13.37 -17.86
CA GLY A 13 -14.46 14.58 -17.06
C GLY A 13 -13.58 14.38 -15.81
N ARG A 14 -12.98 13.20 -15.63
CA ARG A 14 -12.13 12.87 -14.49
C ARG A 14 -10.71 12.56 -14.95
N SER A 15 -9.72 12.75 -14.07
CA SER A 15 -8.34 12.35 -14.35
C SER A 15 -8.25 10.83 -14.40
N ILE A 16 -7.72 10.30 -15.51
CA ILE A 16 -7.56 8.86 -15.70
C ILE A 16 -6.56 8.27 -14.70
N GLU A 17 -5.51 9.04 -14.38
CA GLU A 17 -4.51 8.68 -13.37
C GLU A 17 -5.13 8.60 -11.98
N ALA A 18 -6.02 9.55 -11.64
CA ALA A 18 -6.74 9.52 -10.37
C ALA A 18 -7.65 8.30 -10.25
N ILE A 19 -8.39 7.95 -11.32
CA ILE A 19 -9.25 6.76 -11.34
C ILE A 19 -8.41 5.47 -11.29
N ALA A 20 -7.27 5.43 -11.97
CA ALA A 20 -6.34 4.31 -11.90
C ALA A 20 -5.78 4.12 -10.48
N ALA A 21 -5.28 5.20 -9.86
CA ALA A 21 -4.78 5.20 -8.49
C ALA A 21 -5.87 4.77 -7.49
N ALA A 22 -7.08 5.34 -7.60
CA ALA A 22 -8.22 4.96 -6.77
C ALA A 22 -8.66 3.51 -6.98
N SER A 23 -8.55 2.97 -8.20
CA SER A 23 -8.83 1.56 -8.49
C SER A 23 -7.83 0.63 -7.82
N VAL A 24 -6.55 0.99 -7.77
CA VAL A 24 -5.53 0.23 -7.03
C VAL A 24 -5.83 0.29 -5.53
N TYR A 25 -6.08 1.49 -5.00
CA TYR A 25 -6.43 1.68 -3.60
C TYR A 25 -7.67 0.87 -3.20
N GLY A 26 -8.74 0.92 -4.00
CA GLY A 26 -9.96 0.16 -3.75
C GLY A 26 -9.77 -1.35 -3.85
N ALA A 27 -8.99 -1.84 -4.81
CA ALA A 27 -8.65 -3.25 -4.89
C ALA A 27 -7.86 -3.72 -3.65
N CYS A 28 -6.92 -2.92 -3.14
CA CYS A 28 -6.20 -3.21 -1.90
C CYS A 28 -7.15 -3.33 -0.69
N ARG A 29 -8.12 -2.41 -0.57
CA ARG A 29 -9.13 -2.46 0.49
C ARG A 29 -10.01 -3.70 0.40
N TYR A 30 -10.52 -3.99 -0.79
CA TYR A 30 -11.38 -5.15 -1.04
C TYR A 30 -10.71 -6.48 -0.67
N ASN A 31 -9.39 -6.58 -0.88
CA ASN A 31 -8.63 -7.79 -0.57
C ASN A 31 -8.08 -7.85 0.87
N GLY A 32 -8.49 -6.94 1.76
CA GLY A 32 -7.98 -6.88 3.14
C GLY A 32 -6.50 -6.49 3.24
N ARG A 33 -5.90 -5.98 2.16
CA ARG A 33 -4.50 -5.53 2.08
C ARG A 33 -4.43 -4.01 2.01
N SER A 34 -5.20 -3.35 2.89
CA SER A 34 -5.37 -1.90 2.87
C SER A 34 -4.03 -1.17 2.98
N ARG A 35 -3.81 -0.22 2.07
CA ARG A 35 -2.71 0.75 2.14
C ARG A 35 -3.24 2.11 2.57
N LEU A 36 -2.36 3.02 2.98
CA LEU A 36 -2.76 4.41 3.18
C LEU A 36 -3.02 5.04 1.81
N VAL A 37 -3.98 5.97 1.74
CA VAL A 37 -4.22 6.74 0.50
C VAL A 37 -2.94 7.50 0.12
N TYR A 38 -2.23 8.04 1.12
CA TYR A 38 -0.92 8.66 0.98
C TYR A 38 0.06 7.78 0.17
N ASP A 39 0.24 6.50 0.53
CA ASP A 39 1.18 5.60 -0.16
C ASP A 39 0.88 5.49 -1.65
N VAL A 40 -0.41 5.36 -2.00
CA VAL A 40 -0.86 5.23 -3.38
C VAL A 40 -0.71 6.55 -4.12
N SER A 41 -1.02 7.66 -3.45
CA SER A 41 -0.92 9.02 -4.01
C SER A 41 0.53 9.39 -4.33
N GLU A 42 1.47 9.03 -3.46
CA GLU A 42 2.90 9.29 -3.63
C GLU A 42 3.45 8.51 -4.83
N MET A 43 3.18 7.20 -4.88
CA MET A 43 3.64 6.34 -5.99
C MET A 43 3.02 6.73 -7.33
N ALA A 44 1.74 7.10 -7.35
CA ALA A 44 1.04 7.50 -8.57
C ALA A 44 1.36 8.94 -9.01
N ARG A 45 2.03 9.74 -8.16
CA ARG A 45 2.23 11.19 -8.37
C ARG A 45 0.92 11.94 -8.61
N VAL A 46 -0.13 11.53 -7.90
CA VAL A 46 -1.47 12.13 -7.95
C VAL A 46 -1.78 12.71 -6.58
N ALA A 47 -2.34 13.92 -6.52
CA ALA A 47 -2.74 14.53 -5.26
C ALA A 47 -3.69 13.61 -4.47
N GLU A 48 -3.45 13.47 -3.16
CA GLU A 48 -4.23 12.60 -2.28
C GLU A 48 -5.74 12.88 -2.34
N SER A 49 -6.11 14.16 -2.46
CA SER A 49 -7.50 14.59 -2.62
C SER A 49 -8.15 14.03 -3.89
N ARG A 50 -7.41 13.93 -5.00
CA ARG A 50 -7.92 13.36 -6.25
C ARG A 50 -8.12 11.85 -6.14
N VAL A 51 -7.19 11.13 -5.50
CA VAL A 51 -7.32 9.69 -5.24
C VAL A 51 -8.52 9.43 -4.33
N THR A 52 -8.69 10.24 -3.27
CA THR A 52 -9.81 10.14 -2.34
C THR A 52 -11.14 10.38 -3.03
N ASN A 53 -11.26 11.46 -3.80
CA ASN A 53 -12.50 11.78 -4.52
C ASN A 53 -12.83 10.72 -5.57
N ALA A 54 -11.84 10.27 -6.34
CA ALA A 54 -12.02 9.18 -7.30
C ALA A 54 -12.47 7.89 -6.60
N TYR A 55 -11.87 7.54 -5.46
CA TYR A 55 -12.27 6.36 -4.70
C TYR A 55 -13.70 6.47 -4.18
N LYS A 56 -14.13 7.62 -3.65
CA LYS A 56 -15.51 7.84 -3.21
C LYS A 56 -16.50 7.58 -4.34
N THR A 57 -16.27 8.18 -5.51
CA THR A 57 -17.09 7.93 -6.70
C THR A 57 -17.12 6.45 -7.06
N LEU A 58 -15.95 5.79 -7.14
CA LEU A 58 -15.92 4.36 -7.47
C LEU A 58 -16.65 3.50 -6.44
N ASN A 59 -16.57 3.86 -5.16
CA ASN A 59 -17.21 3.14 -4.07
C ASN A 59 -18.73 3.28 -4.11
N GLU A 60 -19.23 4.48 -4.38
CA GLU A 60 -20.66 4.79 -4.51
C GLU A 60 -21.25 4.15 -5.77
N GLU A 61 -20.64 4.36 -6.94
CA GLU A 61 -21.18 3.93 -8.23
C GLU A 61 -21.02 2.41 -8.47
N LEU A 62 -19.94 1.79 -7.97
CA LEU A 62 -19.70 0.35 -8.14
C LEU A 62 -20.17 -0.48 -6.94
N GLY A 63 -20.76 0.14 -5.92
CA GLY A 63 -21.29 -0.55 -4.73
C GLY A 63 -20.24 -1.38 -4.00
N LEU A 64 -19.01 -0.86 -3.86
CA LEU A 64 -17.93 -1.63 -3.23
C LEU A 64 -18.20 -1.82 -1.73
N PRO A 65 -17.87 -2.99 -1.16
CA PRO A 65 -18.00 -3.21 0.28
C PRO A 65 -16.98 -2.34 1.03
N ALA A 66 -17.45 -1.19 1.51
CA ALA A 66 -16.66 -0.25 2.28
C ALA A 66 -16.68 -0.64 3.77
N GLU A 67 -16.12 -1.80 4.10
CA GLU A 67 -15.94 -2.13 5.50
C GLU A 67 -14.94 -1.17 6.17
N PRO A 68 -15.20 -0.75 7.42
CA PRO A 68 -14.25 0.01 8.21
C PRO A 68 -12.91 -0.74 8.28
N VAL A 69 -11.83 -0.04 7.96
CA VAL A 69 -10.49 -0.62 8.09
C VAL A 69 -10.08 -0.60 9.55
N SER A 70 -9.88 -1.78 10.13
CA SER A 70 -9.33 -1.92 11.47
C SER A 70 -7.87 -1.43 11.51
N PRO A 71 -7.48 -0.61 12.51
CA PRO A 71 -6.11 -0.11 12.67
C PRO A 71 -5.05 -1.24 12.76
N SER A 72 -5.45 -2.41 13.25
CA SER A 72 -4.53 -3.56 13.42
C SER A 72 -3.95 -4.05 12.10
N MET A 73 -4.62 -3.80 10.96
CA MET A 73 -4.14 -4.23 9.64
C MET A 73 -2.85 -3.52 9.19
N PHE A 74 -2.50 -2.37 9.78
CA PHE A 74 -1.28 -1.64 9.43
C PHE A 74 -0.05 -2.14 10.20
N VAL A 75 -0.24 -2.74 11.38
CA VAL A 75 0.83 -3.15 12.29
C VAL A 75 1.88 -4.05 11.63
N PRO A 76 1.52 -5.10 10.85
CA PRO A 76 2.51 -5.98 10.23
C PRO A 76 3.47 -5.26 9.28
N ARG A 77 2.97 -4.27 8.53
CA ARG A 77 3.80 -3.48 7.62
C ARG A 77 4.73 -2.55 8.39
N LEU A 78 4.22 -1.82 9.38
CA LEU A 78 5.05 -0.95 10.22
C LEU A 78 6.18 -1.74 10.90
N ALA A 79 5.87 -2.92 11.45
CA ALA A 79 6.87 -3.79 12.05
C ALA A 79 7.94 -4.23 11.03
N SER A 80 7.53 -4.53 9.79
CA SER A 80 8.44 -4.88 8.70
C SER A 80 9.34 -3.71 8.31
N ASP A 81 8.77 -2.52 8.11
CA ASP A 81 9.50 -1.31 7.72
C ASP A 81 10.52 -0.88 8.80
N LEU A 82 10.21 -1.11 10.08
CA LEU A 82 11.14 -0.89 11.19
C LEU A 82 12.23 -1.96 11.26
N SER A 83 11.89 -3.24 11.07
CA SER A 83 12.85 -4.35 11.12
C SER A 83 13.86 -4.32 9.97
N VAL A 84 13.48 -3.77 8.81
CA VAL A 84 14.40 -3.56 7.68
C VAL A 84 15.40 -2.45 7.99
N ARG A 85 15.05 -1.43 8.80
CA ARG A 85 15.99 -0.38 9.22
C ARG A 85 16.98 -0.86 10.27
N THR A 86 16.58 -1.76 11.16
CA THR A 86 17.47 -2.26 12.23
C THR A 86 18.51 -3.27 11.73
N LYS A 87 18.35 -3.83 10.53
CA LYS A 87 19.26 -4.84 9.97
C LYS A 87 20.45 -4.27 9.18
N SER A 88 20.63 -2.95 9.15
CA SER A 88 21.68 -2.29 8.36
C SER A 88 22.82 -1.65 9.17
N ASP A 89 23.00 -1.97 10.46
CA ASP A 89 24.15 -1.42 11.21
C ASP A 89 24.77 -2.33 12.28
N SER A 90 24.71 -3.66 12.12
CA SER A 90 25.65 -4.55 12.81
C SER A 90 26.61 -5.14 11.78
N GLY A 91 27.79 -4.53 11.70
CA GLY A 91 28.94 -5.07 10.98
C GLY A 91 29.28 -6.50 11.41
N PRO A 92 30.05 -7.24 10.60
CA PRO A 92 30.33 -8.64 10.87
C PRO A 92 31.13 -8.77 12.17
N GLU A 93 30.51 -9.30 13.22
CA GLU A 93 31.23 -9.75 14.41
C GLU A 93 32.09 -10.95 14.04
N ARG A 94 33.31 -10.59 13.64
CA ARG A 94 34.60 -11.24 13.87
C ARG A 94 34.49 -12.65 14.44
N SER A 95 34.80 -13.59 13.55
CA SER A 95 35.29 -14.95 13.82
C SER A 95 35.99 -15.08 15.17
N LEU A 96 35.33 -15.71 16.14
CA LEU A 96 35.99 -16.17 17.36
C LEU A 96 36.84 -17.39 17.00
N SER A 97 38.14 -17.14 16.94
CA SER A 97 39.25 -18.08 16.90
C SER A 97 39.02 -19.31 17.79
N ARG A 98 38.99 -20.50 17.19
CA ARG A 98 39.27 -21.75 17.90
C ARG A 98 40.76 -21.77 18.25
N PRO A 99 41.17 -21.92 19.53
CA PRO A 99 42.57 -22.15 19.83
C PRO A 99 42.97 -23.55 19.36
N ARG A 100 44.11 -23.64 18.69
CA ARG A 100 44.85 -24.90 18.52
C ARG A 100 45.42 -25.33 19.86
N SER A 101 45.19 -26.58 20.23
CA SER A 101 45.98 -27.38 21.16
C SER A 101 45.68 -28.85 20.80
N GLY A 102 46.60 -29.74 20.43
CA GLY A 102 48.04 -29.74 20.64
C GLY A 102 48.45 -30.65 21.80
N ALA A 103 48.10 -31.94 21.75
CA ALA A 103 48.84 -33.07 22.34
C ALA A 103 48.25 -34.39 21.82
#